data_AF-A0AAF0LBX0-F1
#
_entry.id   AF-A0AAF0LBX0-F1
#
_cell.length_a   1.000
_cell.length_b   1.000
_cell.length_c   1.000
_cell.angle_alpha   90.00
_cell.angle_beta   90.00
_cell.angle_gamma   90.00
#
_symmetry.space_group_name_H-M   'P 1'
#
loop_
_entity.id
_entity.type
_entity.pdbx_description
1 polymer ?
#
loop_
_entity_poly.entity_id
_entity_poly.type
_entity_poly.pdbx_seq_one_letter_code
_entity_poly.pdbx_strand_id
1 'polypeptide(L)'
;MSQTTPGGVPGGVPGAGYTAGATAASRPNEAAEERAASTPLGELLTDVSKDLSNLFRQEVALAKAELTESAKKAGKGAGMFGGAGLTALFALLFISIAAWWALGFLVNNAWSALIIAVIYGIIAAILAMQGRKSMKEIQGAPQTVETAKEIPDTLKPHTNGRNA
;
A
#
# COMPACT_ATOMS: atom_id res chain seq x y z
N MET A 1 -34.82 5.41 -30.25
CA MET A 1 -33.77 5.32 -31.29
C MET A 1 -33.59 3.85 -31.62
N SER A 2 -34.33 3.40 -32.63
CA SER A 2 -34.37 2.04 -33.14
C SER A 2 -33.62 2.04 -34.45
N GLN A 3 -32.58 1.21 -34.61
CA GLN A 3 -32.08 0.71 -35.89
C GLN A 3 -31.15 -0.49 -35.65
N THR A 4 -31.53 -1.67 -36.15
CA THR A 4 -30.59 -2.63 -36.80
C THR A 4 -31.40 -3.68 -37.55
N THR A 5 -31.45 -3.57 -38.89
CA THR A 5 -31.38 -4.67 -39.88
C THR A 5 -31.03 -4.02 -41.23
N PRO A 6 -30.05 -4.55 -41.99
CA PRO A 6 -30.36 -5.40 -43.17
C PRO A 6 -29.43 -6.63 -43.25
N GLY A 7 -29.92 -7.81 -43.64
CA GLY A 7 -29.90 -8.28 -45.04
C GLY A 7 -28.47 -8.77 -45.41
N GLY A 8 -28.16 -10.05 -45.60
CA GLY A 8 -28.79 -11.04 -46.47
C GLY A 8 -27.96 -11.15 -47.76
N VAL A 9 -27.22 -12.25 -47.95
CA VAL A 9 -26.69 -12.66 -49.27
C VAL A 9 -26.74 -14.19 -49.39
N PRO A 10 -27.49 -14.73 -50.37
CA PRO A 10 -27.40 -16.12 -50.79
C PRO A 10 -26.44 -16.26 -51.99
N GLY A 11 -25.74 -17.39 -52.10
CA GLY A 11 -24.99 -17.68 -53.31
C GLY A 11 -23.93 -18.75 -53.12
N GLY A 12 -24.32 -20.01 -53.36
CA GLY A 12 -23.35 -21.06 -53.66
C GLY A 12 -22.87 -20.96 -55.11
N VAL A 13 -21.62 -21.34 -55.35
CA VAL A 13 -21.16 -21.89 -56.63
C VAL A 13 -20.14 -23.00 -56.34
N PRO A 14 -20.27 -24.18 -57.00
CA PRO A 14 -19.32 -25.28 -56.92
C PRO A 14 -18.24 -25.13 -58.01
N GLY A 15 -17.02 -25.58 -57.77
CA GLY A 15 -16.02 -25.60 -58.83
C GLY A 15 -14.62 -25.96 -58.35
N ALA A 16 -14.15 -27.11 -58.82
CA ALA A 16 -12.87 -27.72 -58.50
C ALA A 16 -11.65 -26.88 -58.94
N GLY A 17 -10.56 -27.03 -58.19
CA GLY A 17 -9.26 -26.44 -58.53
C GLY A 17 -8.21 -26.67 -57.46
N TYR A 18 -7.99 -27.92 -57.02
CA TYR A 18 -6.76 -28.27 -56.30
C TYR A 18 -5.61 -28.31 -57.32
N THR A 19 -5.05 -27.14 -57.66
CA THR A 19 -3.75 -27.09 -58.31
C THR A 19 -2.69 -27.31 -57.24
N ALA A 20 -2.04 -28.46 -57.34
CA ALA A 20 -0.87 -28.83 -56.58
C ALA A 20 0.26 -27.82 -56.86
N GLY A 21 0.33 -26.79 -56.02
CA GLY A 21 1.50 -25.92 -55.86
C GLY A 21 2.28 -26.37 -54.64
N ALA A 22 3.04 -27.45 -54.78
CA ALA A 22 4.01 -27.88 -53.79
C ALA A 22 5.21 -26.92 -53.81
N THR A 23 5.15 -25.84 -53.04
CA THR A 23 6.34 -25.06 -52.67
C THR A 23 6.28 -24.67 -51.19
N ALA A 24 6.88 -25.55 -50.38
CA ALA A 24 7.54 -25.27 -49.12
C ALA A 24 6.91 -24.19 -48.22
N ALA A 25 5.80 -24.53 -47.57
CA ALA A 25 5.49 -23.94 -46.28
C ALA A 25 6.49 -24.50 -45.26
N SER A 26 7.65 -23.87 -45.14
CA SER A 26 8.59 -24.10 -44.03
C SER A 26 7.80 -23.89 -42.74
N ARG A 27 7.47 -25.00 -42.06
CA ARG A 27 6.67 -24.95 -40.84
C ARG A 27 7.49 -24.19 -39.79
N PRO A 28 7.02 -23.05 -39.27
CA PRO A 28 7.75 -22.29 -38.23
C PRO A 28 8.07 -23.15 -37.00
N ASN A 29 7.31 -24.23 -36.80
CA ASN A 29 7.45 -25.16 -35.70
C ASN A 29 8.61 -26.16 -35.87
N GLU A 30 8.95 -26.61 -37.08
CA GLU A 30 10.04 -27.59 -37.28
C GLU A 30 11.41 -26.99 -36.94
N ALA A 31 11.66 -25.72 -37.33
CA ALA A 31 12.88 -25.02 -36.98
C ALA A 31 12.94 -24.59 -35.50
N ALA A 32 11.79 -24.44 -34.83
CA ALA A 32 11.71 -24.18 -33.40
C ALA A 32 11.94 -25.46 -32.57
N GLU A 33 11.41 -26.61 -33.03
CA GLU A 33 11.67 -27.94 -32.46
C GLU A 33 13.13 -28.38 -32.65
N GLU A 34 13.73 -28.12 -33.83
CA GLU A 34 15.13 -28.46 -34.08
C GLU A 34 16.10 -27.59 -33.26
N ARG A 35 15.77 -26.31 -33.04
CA ARG A 35 16.48 -25.45 -32.08
C ARG A 35 16.29 -25.89 -30.64
N ALA A 36 15.07 -26.26 -30.23
CA ALA A 36 14.82 -26.78 -28.88
C ALA A 36 15.55 -28.12 -28.62
N ALA A 37 15.68 -28.97 -29.64
CA ALA A 37 16.41 -30.23 -29.58
C ALA A 37 17.95 -30.06 -29.57
N SER A 38 18.46 -28.91 -30.05
CA SER A 38 19.89 -28.59 -30.07
C SER A 38 20.31 -27.52 -29.04
N THR A 39 19.35 -26.89 -28.36
CA THR A 39 19.63 -25.93 -27.27
C THR A 39 20.15 -26.73 -26.07
N PRO A 40 21.38 -26.44 -25.61
CA PRO A 40 21.91 -27.10 -24.42
C PRO A 40 20.98 -26.87 -23.23
N LEU A 41 20.72 -27.91 -22.43
CA LEU A 41 19.93 -27.82 -21.17
C LEU A 41 20.40 -26.69 -20.24
N GLY A 42 21.68 -26.33 -20.28
CA GLY A 42 22.24 -25.21 -19.53
C GLY A 42 21.71 -23.83 -19.96
N GLU A 43 21.36 -23.66 -21.24
CA GLU A 43 20.83 -22.40 -21.78
C GLU A 43 19.35 -22.22 -21.38
N LEU A 44 18.55 -23.29 -21.40
CA LEU A 44 17.17 -23.29 -20.88
C LEU A 44 17.10 -22.98 -19.38
N LEU A 45 17.99 -23.57 -18.57
CA LEU A 45 18.08 -23.25 -17.13
C LEU A 45 18.51 -21.81 -16.88
N THR A 46 19.39 -21.28 -17.74
CA THR A 46 19.84 -19.88 -17.66
C THR A 46 18.70 -18.93 -17.95
N ASP A 47 17.89 -19.21 -18.97
CA ASP A 47 16.73 -18.39 -19.34
C ASP A 47 15.64 -18.43 -18.27
N VAL A 48 15.30 -19.62 -17.74
CA VAL A 48 14.32 -19.74 -16.63
C VAL A 48 14.79 -19.01 -15.37
N SER A 49 16.08 -19.13 -15.01
CA SER A 49 16.67 -18.39 -13.89
C SER A 49 16.58 -16.87 -14.08
N LYS A 50 16.79 -16.41 -15.32
CA LYS A 50 16.71 -15.01 -15.71
C LYS A 50 15.27 -14.49 -15.64
N ASP A 51 14.30 -15.28 -16.06
CA ASP A 51 12.88 -14.95 -15.99
C ASP A 51 12.37 -14.90 -14.55
N LEU A 52 12.75 -15.87 -13.70
CA LEU A 52 12.47 -15.82 -12.26
C LEU A 52 13.11 -14.59 -11.60
N SER A 53 14.36 -14.29 -11.96
CA SER A 53 15.06 -13.10 -11.47
C SER A 53 14.35 -11.81 -11.89
N ASN A 54 13.78 -11.77 -13.11
CA ASN A 54 13.01 -10.63 -13.59
C ASN A 54 11.68 -10.49 -12.86
N LEU A 55 10.95 -11.59 -12.65
CA LEU A 55 9.71 -11.61 -11.86
C LEU A 55 9.94 -11.13 -10.43
N PHE A 56 10.98 -11.63 -9.77
CA PHE A 56 11.32 -11.22 -8.41
C PHE A 56 11.65 -9.72 -8.32
N ARG A 57 12.40 -9.19 -9.30
CA ARG A 57 12.69 -7.75 -9.39
C ARG A 57 11.43 -6.93 -9.65
N GLN A 58 10.50 -7.43 -10.44
CA GLN A 58 9.23 -6.76 -10.72
C GLN A 58 8.33 -6.71 -9.48
N GLU A 59 8.23 -7.82 -8.73
CA GLU A 59 7.45 -7.88 -7.50
C GLU A 59 8.02 -6.91 -6.45
N VAL A 60 9.34 -6.86 -6.31
CA VAL A 60 10.03 -5.88 -5.44
C VAL A 60 9.81 -4.45 -5.94
N ALA A 61 9.87 -4.20 -7.25
CA ALA A 61 9.64 -2.88 -7.82
C ALA A 61 8.19 -2.41 -7.59
N LEU A 62 7.22 -3.31 -7.72
CA LEU A 62 5.81 -3.04 -7.47
C LEU A 62 5.55 -2.78 -5.98
N ALA A 63 6.04 -3.66 -5.10
CA ALA A 63 5.94 -3.47 -3.66
C ALA A 63 6.59 -2.14 -3.24
N LYS A 64 7.75 -1.79 -3.81
CA LYS A 64 8.39 -0.50 -3.58
C LYS A 64 7.53 0.67 -4.08
N ALA A 65 6.88 0.55 -5.23
CA ALA A 65 5.99 1.57 -5.75
C ALA A 65 4.77 1.77 -4.83
N GLU A 66 4.14 0.68 -4.40
CA GLU A 66 2.98 0.71 -3.49
C GLU A 66 3.35 1.27 -2.11
N LEU A 67 4.50 0.86 -1.56
CA LEU A 67 5.04 1.43 -0.33
C LEU A 67 5.32 2.93 -0.47
N THR A 68 5.88 3.36 -1.60
CA THR A 68 6.15 4.78 -1.87
C THR A 68 4.86 5.58 -1.98
N GLU A 69 3.86 5.06 -2.68
CA GLU A 69 2.55 5.70 -2.80
C GLU A 69 1.83 5.77 -1.45
N SER A 70 1.87 4.69 -0.67
CA SER A 70 1.35 4.62 0.69
C SER A 70 2.04 5.63 1.60
N ALA A 71 3.38 5.71 1.56
CA ALA A 71 4.16 6.70 2.30
C ALA A 71 3.82 8.13 1.89
N LYS A 72 3.60 8.40 0.59
CA LYS A 72 3.20 9.72 0.10
C LYS A 72 1.80 10.10 0.59
N LYS A 73 0.85 9.17 0.55
CA LYS A 73 -0.52 9.38 1.07
C LYS A 73 -0.50 9.62 2.58
N ALA A 74 0.21 8.77 3.32
CA ALA A 74 0.40 8.91 4.76
C ALA A 74 1.09 10.24 5.11
N GLY A 75 2.16 10.60 4.39
CA GLY A 75 2.89 11.86 4.58
C GLY A 75 2.05 13.09 4.28
N LYS A 76 1.24 13.07 3.21
CA LYS A 76 0.26 14.13 2.92
C LYS A 76 -0.77 14.23 4.05
N GLY A 77 -1.32 13.10 4.49
CA GLY A 77 -2.27 13.06 5.60
C GLY A 77 -1.68 13.64 6.88
N ALA A 78 -0.49 13.17 7.27
CA ALA A 78 0.23 13.68 8.43
C ALA A 78 0.54 15.18 8.32
N GLY A 79 0.96 15.66 7.14
CA GLY A 79 1.18 17.08 6.88
C GLY A 79 -0.10 17.91 6.99
N MET A 80 -1.21 17.43 6.45
CA MET A 80 -2.52 18.10 6.56
C MET A 80 -3.00 18.15 8.01
N PHE A 81 -2.88 17.05 8.76
CA PHE A 81 -3.22 17.03 10.19
C PHE A 81 -2.30 17.93 11.02
N GLY A 82 -1.00 17.97 10.71
CA GLY A 82 -0.06 18.89 11.34
C GLY A 82 -0.43 20.36 11.09
N GLY A 83 -0.69 20.71 9.83
CA GLY A 83 -1.13 22.06 9.45
C GLY A 83 -2.48 22.43 10.06
N ALA A 84 -3.43 21.51 10.07
CA ALA A 84 -4.73 21.69 10.70
C ALA A 84 -4.61 21.90 12.22
N GLY A 85 -3.77 21.11 12.90
CA GLY A 85 -3.49 21.26 14.33
C GLY A 85 -2.88 22.62 14.66
N LEU A 86 -1.89 23.08 13.88
CA LEU A 86 -1.30 24.41 14.06
C LEU A 86 -2.31 25.54 13.80
N THR A 87 -3.10 25.41 12.72
CA THR A 87 -4.13 26.39 12.38
C THR A 87 -5.21 26.45 13.46
N ALA A 88 -5.65 25.30 13.97
CA ALA A 88 -6.60 25.21 15.07
C ALA A 88 -6.05 25.82 16.36
N LEU A 89 -4.74 25.66 16.64
CA LEU A 89 -4.09 26.32 17.79
C LEU A 89 -4.15 27.86 17.66
N PHE A 90 -3.81 28.41 16.49
CA PHE A 90 -3.92 29.86 16.26
C PHE A 90 -5.37 30.35 16.31
N ALA A 91 -6.30 29.63 15.70
CA ALA A 91 -7.72 29.97 15.75
C ALA A 91 -8.22 29.99 17.21
N LEU A 92 -7.87 28.97 18.00
CA LEU A 92 -8.22 28.90 19.42
C LEU A 92 -7.61 30.05 20.21
N LEU A 93 -6.35 30.43 19.94
CA LEU A 93 -5.70 31.60 20.55
C LEU A 93 -6.47 32.89 20.27
N PHE A 94 -6.78 33.18 19.01
CA PHE A 94 -7.50 34.40 18.64
C PHE A 94 -8.94 34.42 19.17
N ILE A 95 -9.63 33.28 19.14
CA ILE A 95 -10.96 33.13 19.77
C ILE A 95 -10.87 33.39 21.28
N SER A 96 -9.82 32.93 21.95
CA SER A 96 -9.62 33.18 23.37
C SER A 96 -9.44 34.66 23.70
N ILE A 97 -8.62 35.36 22.90
CA ILE A 97 -8.41 36.80 23.07
C ILE A 97 -9.71 37.57 22.81
N ALA A 98 -10.43 37.20 21.75
CA ALA A 98 -11.72 37.80 21.42
C ALA A 98 -12.75 37.57 22.52
N ALA A 99 -12.85 36.34 23.04
CA ALA A 99 -13.73 35.99 24.15
C ALA A 99 -13.34 36.76 25.43
N TRP A 100 -12.04 36.88 25.71
CA TRP A 100 -11.55 37.64 26.87
C TRP A 100 -12.05 39.08 26.78
N TRP A 101 -11.78 39.76 25.66
CA TRP A 101 -12.22 41.13 25.44
C TRP A 101 -13.75 41.28 25.48
N ALA A 102 -14.48 40.37 24.83
CA ALA A 102 -15.93 40.39 24.81
C ALA A 102 -16.53 40.27 26.23
N LEU A 103 -16.07 39.32 27.04
CA LEU A 103 -16.48 39.19 28.44
C LEU A 103 -15.99 40.36 29.30
N GLY A 104 -14.84 40.94 28.96
CA GLY A 104 -14.26 42.08 29.63
C GLY A 104 -15.20 43.29 29.70
N PHE A 105 -16.00 43.51 28.65
CA PHE A 105 -17.02 44.56 28.62
C PHE A 105 -18.19 44.31 29.59
N LEU A 106 -18.44 43.06 29.99
CA LEU A 106 -19.55 42.70 30.88
C LEU A 106 -19.10 42.61 32.35
N VAL A 107 -17.92 42.00 32.60
CA VAL A 107 -17.50 41.60 33.96
C VAL A 107 -16.13 42.12 34.39
N ASN A 108 -15.50 43.02 33.61
CA ASN A 108 -14.09 43.44 33.74
C ASN A 108 -13.08 42.39 33.23
N ASN A 109 -11.97 42.88 32.65
CA ASN A 109 -10.91 42.07 32.08
C ASN A 109 -10.28 41.07 33.06
N ALA A 110 -10.15 41.41 34.35
CA ALA A 110 -9.55 40.51 35.34
C ALA A 110 -10.42 39.27 35.60
N TRP A 111 -11.74 39.45 35.73
CA TRP A 111 -12.68 38.36 35.95
C TRP A 111 -12.92 37.55 34.68
N SER A 112 -12.92 38.19 33.51
CA SER A 112 -12.94 37.51 32.22
C SER A 112 -11.77 36.52 32.05
N ALA A 113 -10.56 36.95 32.42
CA ALA A 113 -9.37 36.10 32.41
C ALA A 113 -9.56 34.84 33.26
N LEU A 114 -10.09 35.01 34.46
CA LEU A 114 -10.32 33.92 35.41
C LEU A 114 -11.37 32.93 34.89
N ILE A 115 -12.46 33.43 34.29
CA ILE A 115 -13.49 32.57 33.68
C ILE A 115 -12.89 31.73 32.54
N ILE A 116 -12.14 32.35 31.63
CA ILE A 116 -11.52 31.64 30.51
C ILE A 116 -10.47 30.63 31.01
N ALA A 117 -9.69 30.98 32.03
CA ALA A 117 -8.73 30.07 32.65
C ALA A 117 -9.42 28.83 33.27
N VAL A 118 -10.55 29.02 33.97
CA VAL A 118 -11.34 27.91 34.53
C VAL A 118 -11.89 27.01 33.42
N ILE A 119 -12.43 27.59 32.35
CA ILE A 119 -12.93 26.83 31.19
C ILE A 119 -11.82 25.97 30.59
N TYR A 120 -10.65 26.54 30.32
CA TYR A 120 -9.51 25.78 29.81
C TYR A 120 -8.99 24.75 30.80
N GLY A 121 -9.01 25.04 32.11
CA GLY A 121 -8.65 24.09 33.16
C GLY A 121 -9.56 22.85 33.16
N ILE A 122 -10.88 23.03 33.00
CA ILE A 122 -11.84 21.93 32.90
C ILE A 122 -11.58 21.12 31.63
N ILE A 123 -11.42 21.78 30.48
CA ILE A 123 -11.09 21.12 29.21
C ILE A 123 -9.80 20.29 29.36
N ALA A 124 -8.74 20.88 29.90
CA ALA A 124 -7.45 20.21 30.13
C ALA A 124 -7.58 19.00 31.06
N ALA A 125 -8.37 19.11 32.14
CA ALA A 125 -8.63 18.00 33.05
C ALA A 125 -9.33 16.82 32.33
N ILE A 126 -10.35 17.10 31.51
CA ILE A 126 -11.05 16.08 30.73
C ILE A 126 -10.11 15.41 29.72
N LEU A 127 -9.36 16.20 28.94
CA LEU A 127 -8.39 15.65 27.98
C LEU A 127 -7.31 14.81 28.68
N ALA A 128 -6.80 15.24 29.83
CA ALA A 128 -5.80 14.50 30.59
C ALA A 128 -6.37 13.16 31.11
N MET A 129 -7.61 13.15 31.59
CA MET A 129 -8.30 11.91 32.00
C MET A 129 -8.49 10.95 30.82
N GLN A 130 -8.97 11.46 29.69
CA GLN A 130 -9.20 10.64 28.50
C GLN A 130 -7.88 10.10 27.92
N GLY A 131 -6.84 10.93 27.84
CA GLY A 131 -5.50 10.52 27.42
C GLY A 131 -4.91 9.46 28.34
N ARG A 132 -5.06 9.61 29.67
CA ARG A 132 -4.66 8.56 30.63
C ARG A 132 -5.42 7.27 30.42
N LYS A 133 -6.72 7.30 30.10
CA LYS A 133 -7.51 6.09 29.80
C LYS A 133 -6.98 5.40 28.55
N SER A 134 -6.78 6.13 27.46
CA SER A 134 -6.25 5.57 26.21
C SER A 134 -4.84 4.98 26.37
N MET A 135 -3.95 5.64 27.12
CA MET A 135 -2.62 5.09 27.41
C MET A 135 -2.66 3.82 28.26
N LYS A 136 -3.63 3.70 29.17
CA LYS A 136 -3.83 2.47 29.97
C LYS A 136 -4.37 1.32 29.12
N GLU A 137 -5.26 1.60 28.19
CA GLU A 137 -5.79 0.60 27.25
C GLU A 137 -4.67 0.04 26.34
N ILE A 138 -3.75 0.90 25.89
CA ILE A 138 -2.60 0.48 25.07
C ILE A 138 -1.59 -0.34 25.89
N GLN A 139 -1.33 0.02 27.14
CA GLN A 139 -0.45 -0.74 28.05
C GLN A 139 -1.05 -2.08 28.50
N GLY A 140 -2.38 -2.25 28.41
CA GLY A 140 -3.09 -3.50 28.68
C GLY A 140 -2.97 -4.57 27.57
N ALA A 141 -2.21 -4.31 26.50
CA ALA A 141 -1.95 -5.27 25.43
C ALA A 141 -0.52 -5.90 25.43
N PRO A 142 0.00 -6.49 26.53
CA PRO A 142 1.22 -7.28 26.49
C PRO A 142 0.89 -8.79 26.39
N GLN A 143 0.81 -9.30 25.17
CA GLN A 143 0.88 -10.76 24.93
C GLN A 143 1.71 -11.07 23.66
N THR A 144 1.72 -10.17 22.68
CA THR A 144 2.43 -10.38 21.41
C THR A 144 3.93 -10.11 21.47
N VAL A 145 4.40 -9.24 22.38
CA VAL A 145 5.84 -8.98 22.58
C VAL A 145 6.52 -10.02 23.48
N GLU A 146 5.79 -10.67 24.38
CA GLU A 146 6.27 -11.82 25.16
C GLU A 146 6.42 -13.05 24.25
N THR A 147 5.42 -13.32 23.40
CA THR A 147 5.43 -14.44 22.43
C THR A 147 6.55 -14.32 21.40
N ALA A 148 6.95 -13.10 21.01
CA ALA A 148 8.10 -12.88 20.10
C ALA A 148 9.47 -13.03 20.79
N LYS A 149 9.52 -13.02 22.13
CA LYS A 149 10.75 -13.27 22.92
C LYS A 149 10.91 -14.74 23.29
N GLU A 150 9.85 -15.54 23.26
CA GLU A 150 9.90 -17.00 23.33
C GLU A 150 10.18 -17.63 21.94
N ILE A 151 11.24 -17.18 21.26
CA ILE A 151 11.83 -18.01 20.20
C ILE A 151 12.72 -19.03 20.94
N PRO A 152 12.31 -20.31 21.02
CA PRO A 152 13.04 -21.32 21.76
C PRO A 152 14.46 -21.52 21.20
N ASP A 153 15.39 -21.88 22.07
CA ASP A 153 16.78 -22.27 21.80
C ASP A 153 16.96 -23.46 20.82
N THR A 154 15.88 -23.90 20.16
CA THR A 154 15.82 -25.02 19.22
C THR A 154 16.39 -24.69 17.84
N LEU A 155 16.77 -23.44 17.57
CA LEU A 155 17.61 -23.07 16.42
C LEU A 155 19.11 -23.09 16.78
N LYS A 156 19.54 -24.04 17.60
CA LYS A 156 20.95 -24.49 17.59
C LYS A 156 21.09 -25.50 16.46
N PRO A 157 21.81 -25.18 15.37
CA PRO A 157 22.20 -26.20 14.41
C PRO A 157 23.04 -27.23 15.17
N HIS A 158 22.58 -28.48 15.17
CA HIS A 158 23.45 -29.60 15.49
C HIS A 158 24.49 -29.65 14.37
N THR A 159 25.59 -28.91 14.56
CA THR A 159 26.84 -29.12 13.83
C THR A 159 27.29 -30.53 14.19
N ASN A 160 26.93 -31.45 13.29
CA ASN A 160 27.34 -32.84 13.33
C ASN A 160 28.86 -32.86 13.12
N GLY A 161 29.59 -32.90 14.23
CA GLY A 161 31.04 -33.03 14.27
C GLY A 161 31.46 -34.39 13.71
N ARG A 162 31.59 -34.44 12.38
CA ARG A 162 32.26 -35.49 11.62
C ARG A 162 33.76 -35.42 11.92
N ASN A 163 34.22 -36.09 12.97
CA ASN A 163 35.65 -36.25 13.22
C ASN A 163 35.98 -37.70 13.63
N ALA A 164 36.81 -38.34 12.80
CA ALA A 164 37.67 -39.51 13.02
C ALA A 164 37.01 -40.90 13.12
#